data_AF-A0AA88R331-F1
#
_entry.id   AF-A0AA88R331-F1
#
_cell.length_a   1.000
_cell.length_b   1.000
_cell.length_c   1.000
_cell.angle_alpha   90.00
_cell.angle_beta   90.00
_cell.angle_gamma   90.00
#
_symmetry.space_group_name_H-M   'P 1'
#
loop_
_entity.id
_entity.type
_entity.pdbx_description
1 polymer ?
#
loop_
_entity_poly.entity_id
_entity_poly.type
_entity_poly.pdbx_seq_one_letter_code
_entity_poly.pdbx_strand_id
1 'polypeptide(L)'
;MTKYPTAPALSILDTCYDLSKYTTVSIPKISFLFNGNVQVDLAFSGILYASSASQVCLAFAGNSDASAVGIFGNVQQKTLNVVYDVAGGKLGFGPGGCS
;
A
#
# COMPACT_ATOMS: atom_id res chain seq x y z
N MET A 1 5.55 -8.38 -9.71
CA MET A 1 6.82 -7.80 -10.19
C MET A 1 7.80 -8.90 -10.59
N THR A 2 7.52 -9.64 -11.67
CA THR A 2 8.14 -10.95 -11.99
C THR A 2 9.62 -10.90 -12.40
N LYS A 3 10.17 -9.71 -12.67
CA LYS A 3 11.58 -9.52 -13.04
C LYS A 3 12.56 -9.47 -11.85
N TYR A 4 12.05 -9.47 -10.61
CA TYR A 4 12.86 -9.44 -9.40
C TYR A 4 12.81 -10.81 -8.70
N PRO A 5 13.92 -11.26 -8.09
CA PRO A 5 13.93 -12.47 -7.27
C PRO A 5 12.92 -12.37 -6.13
N THR A 6 12.24 -13.47 -5.84
CA THR A 6 11.36 -13.55 -4.68
C THR A 6 12.19 -13.60 -3.39
N ALA A 7 11.63 -13.08 -2.31
CA ALA A 7 12.16 -13.18 -0.96
C ALA A 7 11.16 -13.93 -0.07
N PRO A 8 11.60 -14.48 1.08
CA PRO A 8 10.68 -15.08 2.05
C PRO A 8 9.60 -14.10 2.50
N ALA A 9 8.39 -14.63 2.75
CA ALA A 9 7.27 -13.90 3.31
C ALA A 9 7.66 -13.19 4.62
N LEU A 10 6.98 -12.08 4.90
CA LEU A 10 7.22 -11.28 6.10
C LEU A 10 5.91 -11.08 6.86
N SER A 11 5.78 -11.76 8.01
CA SER A 11 4.57 -11.72 8.81
C SER A 11 3.34 -12.11 7.95
N ILE A 12 2.36 -11.22 7.81
CA ILE A 12 1.14 -11.41 7.03
C ILE A 12 1.30 -11.11 5.52
N LEU A 13 2.49 -10.68 5.09
CA LEU A 13 2.76 -10.33 3.69
C LEU A 13 3.39 -11.52 2.97
N ASP A 14 2.72 -12.01 1.92
CA ASP A 14 3.09 -13.22 1.18
C ASP A 14 3.94 -12.93 -0.07
N THR A 15 3.89 -11.70 -0.58
CA THR A 15 4.50 -11.32 -1.86
C THR A 15 5.69 -10.41 -1.62
N CYS A 16 6.87 -11.01 -1.49
CA CYS A 16 8.13 -10.32 -1.18
C CYS A 16 9.21 -10.55 -2.24
N TYR A 17 10.12 -9.58 -2.36
CA TYR A 17 11.19 -9.54 -3.35
C TYR A 17 12.53 -9.12 -2.73
N ASP A 18 13.63 -9.69 -3.24
CA ASP A 18 14.98 -9.22 -2.97
C ASP A 18 15.36 -8.15 -3.99
N LEU A 19 15.48 -6.91 -3.52
CA LEU A 19 15.82 -5.75 -4.34
C LEU A 19 17.24 -5.25 -4.08
N SER A 20 18.06 -5.97 -3.30
CA SER A 20 19.38 -5.52 -2.84
C SER A 20 20.38 -5.24 -3.96
N LYS A 21 20.18 -5.85 -5.13
CA LYS A 21 21.03 -5.69 -6.32
C LYS A 21 20.49 -4.67 -7.34
N TYR A 22 19.43 -3.94 -7.01
CA TYR A 22 18.75 -3.04 -7.94
C TYR A 22 18.74 -1.61 -7.42
N THR A 23 19.28 -0.69 -8.22
CA THR A 23 19.25 0.75 -7.92
C THR A 23 18.00 1.44 -8.46
N THR A 24 17.34 0.85 -9.47
CA THR A 24 16.09 1.32 -10.03
C THR A 24 15.06 0.20 -10.03
N VAL A 25 13.92 0.44 -9.39
CA VAL A 25 12.85 -0.54 -9.22
C VAL A 25 11.57 -0.02 -9.88
N SER A 26 10.95 -0.87 -10.68
CA SER A 26 9.67 -0.60 -11.31
C SER A 26 8.57 -1.14 -10.41
N ILE A 27 7.76 -0.24 -9.87
CA ILE A 27 6.68 -0.52 -8.94
C ILE A 27 5.35 -0.37 -9.71
N PRO A 28 4.38 -1.28 -9.54
CA PRO A 28 3.07 -1.12 -10.17
C PRO A 28 2.38 0.14 -9.65
N LYS A 29 1.62 0.83 -10.50
CA LYS A 29 0.69 1.87 -10.04
C LYS A 29 -0.52 1.18 -9.43
N ILE A 30 -0.89 1.57 -8.21
CA ILE A 30 -2.07 1.06 -7.51
C ILE A 30 -2.92 2.24 -7.05
N SER A 31 -4.22 2.12 -7.26
CA SER A 31 -5.21 3.13 -6.91
C SER A 31 -6.43 2.47 -6.27
N PHE A 32 -7.00 3.12 -5.27
CA PHE A 32 -8.27 2.74 -4.67
C PHE A 32 -9.38 3.64 -5.24
N LEU A 33 -10.46 3.04 -5.71
CA LEU A 33 -11.65 3.76 -6.15
C LEU A 33 -12.72 3.68 -5.07
N PHE A 34 -12.97 4.79 -4.41
CA PHE A 34 -14.02 4.94 -3.41
C PHE A 34 -15.31 5.48 -4.04
N ASN A 35 -16.41 5.37 -3.29
CA ASN A 35 -17.70 5.93 -3.68
C ASN A 35 -17.58 7.44 -3.98
N GLY A 36 -18.43 7.94 -4.87
CA GLY A 36 -18.35 9.32 -5.38
C GLY A 36 -17.26 9.51 -6.44
N ASN A 37 -16.78 8.42 -7.07
CA ASN A 37 -15.70 8.42 -8.05
C ASN A 37 -14.39 9.03 -7.54
N VAL A 38 -14.12 8.85 -6.24
CA VAL A 38 -12.89 9.35 -5.62
C VAL A 38 -11.79 8.32 -5.83
N GLN A 39 -10.86 8.62 -6.74
CA GLN A 39 -9.67 7.82 -6.96
C GLN A 39 -8.54 8.30 -6.04
N VAL A 40 -8.00 7.38 -5.24
CA VAL A 40 -6.86 7.61 -4.36
C VAL A 40 -5.68 6.81 -4.88
N ASP A 41 -4.72 7.49 -5.49
CA ASP A 41 -3.47 6.89 -5.94
C ASP A 41 -2.52 6.69 -4.75
N LEU A 42 -1.88 5.53 -4.67
CA LEU A 42 -0.88 5.28 -3.65
C LEU A 42 0.52 5.68 -4.11
N ALA A 43 1.27 6.36 -3.24
CA ALA A 43 2.70 6.50 -3.40
C ALA A 43 3.41 5.15 -3.21
N PHE A 44 4.67 5.04 -3.65
CA PHE A 44 5.45 3.81 -3.49
C PHE A 44 5.52 3.35 -2.02
N SER A 45 5.57 4.30 -1.08
CA SER A 45 5.60 4.07 0.36
C SER A 45 4.29 3.48 0.91
N GLY A 46 3.18 3.60 0.16
CA GLY A 46 1.90 2.97 0.44
C GLY A 46 1.68 1.63 -0.28
N ILE A 47 2.56 1.30 -1.24
CA ILE A 47 2.51 0.06 -2.02
C ILE A 47 3.47 -0.99 -1.45
N LEU A 48 4.65 -0.57 -1.00
CA LEU A 48 5.71 -1.46 -0.52
C LEU A 48 5.99 -1.27 0.96
N TYR A 49 6.32 -2.38 1.63
CA TYR A 49 6.86 -2.43 2.98
C TYR A 49 8.24 -3.07 2.93
N ALA A 50 9.27 -2.37 3.43
CA ALA A 50 10.65 -2.85 3.41
C ALA A 50 11.14 -3.12 4.84
N SER A 51 11.52 -4.36 5.12
CA SER A 51 12.28 -4.72 6.32
C SER A 51 13.78 -4.53 6.09
N SER A 52 14.24 -4.85 4.89
CA SER A 52 15.59 -4.61 4.39
C SER A 52 15.57 -4.48 2.86
N ALA A 53 16.71 -4.14 2.25
CA ALA A 53 16.81 -4.15 0.78
C ALA A 53 16.61 -5.55 0.17
N SER A 54 16.91 -6.61 0.92
CA SER A 54 16.72 -8.00 0.49
C SER A 54 15.34 -8.58 0.85
N GLN A 55 14.49 -7.81 1.53
CA GLN A 55 13.13 -8.21 1.87
C GLN A 55 12.19 -7.01 1.78
N VAL A 56 11.67 -6.78 0.57
CA VAL A 56 10.68 -5.75 0.26
C VAL A 56 9.40 -6.42 -0.23
N CYS A 57 8.30 -6.18 0.47
CA CYS A 57 7.02 -6.84 0.23
C CYS A 57 5.97 -5.88 -0.32
N LEU A 58 5.02 -6.39 -1.10
CA LEU A 58 3.77 -5.69 -1.33
C LEU A 58 3.08 -5.51 0.02
N ALA A 59 2.65 -4.29 0.35
CA ALA A 59 1.98 -3.96 1.61
C ALA A 59 0.49 -4.39 1.61
N PHE A 60 0.18 -5.54 1.01
CA PHE A 60 -1.16 -6.09 0.87
C PHE A 60 -1.16 -7.50 1.44
N ALA A 61 -2.04 -7.73 2.41
CA ALA A 61 -2.27 -9.05 2.97
C ALA A 61 -3.60 -9.59 2.43
N GLY A 62 -3.61 -10.86 2.05
CA GLY A 62 -4.84 -11.55 1.69
C GLY A 62 -5.80 -11.61 2.89
N ASN A 63 -7.09 -11.49 2.62
CA ASN A 63 -8.12 -11.78 3.60
C ASN A 63 -8.51 -13.27 3.52
N SER A 64 -8.80 -13.90 4.65
CA SER A 64 -9.26 -15.30 4.69
C SER A 64 -10.69 -15.46 4.16
N ASP A 65 -11.48 -14.38 4.21
CA ASP A 65 -12.87 -14.32 3.73
C ASP A 65 -13.07 -13.05 2.91
N ALA A 66 -13.54 -13.18 1.68
CA ALA A 66 -13.79 -12.06 0.78
C ALA A 66 -14.97 -11.16 1.22
N SER A 67 -15.86 -11.68 2.07
CA SER A 67 -16.99 -10.94 2.64
C SER A 67 -16.60 -10.14 3.90
N ALA A 68 -15.44 -10.43 4.48
CA ALA A 68 -14.95 -9.70 5.64
C ALA A 68 -14.48 -8.29 5.26
N VAL A 69 -14.49 -7.40 6.25
CA VAL A 69 -14.13 -6.00 6.07
C VAL A 69 -12.70 -5.86 5.54
N GLY A 70 -12.53 -5.07 4.47
CA GLY A 70 -11.22 -4.66 3.98
C GLY A 70 -10.62 -3.57 4.87
N ILE A 71 -9.32 -3.65 5.14
CA ILE A 71 -8.60 -2.69 6.00
C ILE A 71 -7.74 -1.78 5.12
N PHE A 72 -8.01 -0.47 5.16
CA PHE A 72 -7.12 0.55 4.60
C PHE A 72 -6.08 0.95 5.66
N GLY A 73 -4.95 0.25 5.66
CA GLY A 73 -3.94 0.32 6.72
C GLY A 73 -3.13 1.62 6.76
N ASN A 74 -2.34 1.77 7.81
CA ASN A 74 -1.47 2.93 8.01
C ASN A 74 -0.43 3.09 6.88
N VAL A 75 0.04 1.99 6.28
CA VAL A 75 0.99 2.03 5.16
C VAL A 75 0.36 2.72 3.97
N GLN A 76 -0.86 2.33 3.56
CA GLN A 76 -1.58 2.95 2.44
C GLN A 76 -1.94 4.42 2.71
N GLN A 77 -2.08 4.80 3.98
CA GLN A 77 -2.36 6.20 4.39
C GLN A 77 -1.12 7.11 4.37
N LYS A 78 0.11 6.57 4.27
CA LYS A 78 1.32 7.39 4.19
C LYS A 78 1.23 8.35 3.00
N THR A 79 1.75 9.56 3.18
CA THR A 79 1.74 10.65 2.17
C THR A 79 0.35 11.21 1.84
N LEU A 80 -0.71 10.74 2.51
CA LEU A 80 -2.07 11.24 2.36
C LEU A 80 -2.47 12.07 3.58
N ASN A 81 -3.14 13.20 3.34
CA ASN A 81 -3.96 13.86 4.33
C ASN A 81 -5.31 13.15 4.38
N VAL A 82 -5.62 12.50 5.49
CA VAL A 82 -6.91 11.84 5.71
C VAL A 82 -7.75 12.72 6.62
N VAL A 83 -8.86 13.24 6.10
CA VAL A 83 -9.78 14.13 6.82
C VAL A 83 -11.00 13.33 7.26
N TYR A 84 -11.29 13.37 8.55
CA TYR A 84 -12.43 12.71 9.16
C TYR A 84 -13.52 13.76 9.44
N ASP A 85 -14.49 13.87 8.53
CA ASP A 85 -15.68 14.69 8.75
C ASP A 85 -16.74 13.85 9.47
N VAL A 86 -16.62 13.80 10.80
CA VAL A 86 -17.50 13.00 11.66
C VAL A 86 -18.94 13.53 11.60
N ALA A 87 -19.14 14.85 11.57
CA ALA A 87 -20.47 15.45 11.52
C ALA A 87 -21.16 15.21 10.16
N GLY A 88 -20.40 15.28 9.06
CA GLY A 88 -20.90 15.01 7.71
C GLY A 88 -20.90 13.53 7.31
N GLY A 89 -20.34 12.63 8.14
CA GLY A 89 -20.29 11.19 7.90
C GLY A 89 -19.40 10.79 6.73
N LYS A 90 -18.27 11.49 6.51
CA LYS A 90 -17.43 11.34 5.32
C LYS A 90 -15.94 11.28 5.64
N LEU A 91 -15.20 10.71 4.70
CA LEU A 91 -13.73 10.77 4.64
C LEU A 91 -13.31 11.60 3.44
N GLY A 92 -12.28 12.42 3.63
CA GLY A 92 -11.58 13.13 2.57
C GLY A 92 -10.14 12.64 2.44
N PHE A 93 -9.63 12.56 1.21
CA PHE A 93 -8.24 12.21 0.93
C PHE A 93 -7.60 13.35 0.13
N GLY A 94 -6.48 13.87 0.62
CA GLY A 94 -5.65 14.83 -0.10
C GLY A 94 -4.21 14.32 -0.25
N PRO A 95 -3.51 14.60 -1.36
CA PRO A 95 -2.09 14.24 -1.49
C PRO A 95 -1.21 15.10 -0.57
N GLY A 96 0.02 14.64 -0.32
CA GLY A 96 1.06 15.42 0.36
C GLY A 96 0.90 15.55 1.88
N GLY A 97 0.26 14.58 2.53
CA GLY A 97 0.18 14.55 4.01
C GLY A 97 1.48 14.05 4.65
N CYS A 98 1.97 14.75 5.68
CA CYS A 98 3.19 14.49 6.45
C CYS A 98 4.44 14.13 5.61
N SER A 99 5.26 15.16 5.36
CA SER A 99 6.60 15.09 4.75
C SER A 99 7.66 14.51 5.68
#